data_AF-A0AAD6MXB3-F1
#
_entry.id   AF-A0AAD6MXB3-F1
#
_cell.length_a   1.000
_cell.length_b   1.000
_cell.length_c   1.000
_cell.angle_alpha   90.00
_cell.angle_beta   90.00
_cell.angle_gamma   90.00
#
_symmetry.space_group_name_H-M   'P 1'
#
loop_
_entity.id
_entity.type
_entity.pdbx_description
1 polymer ?
#
loop_
_entity_poly.entity_id
_entity_poly.type
_entity_poly.pdbx_seq_one_letter_code
_entity_poly.pdbx_strand_id
1 'polypeptide(L)'
;MTDPSLLEPYNEETIVSQITTIYTLLHKLSYYNPPGDDNPYGEVIFPPAGGHAINEELCHELHIAPEVVSLMKKIPYTFHGSNKPFLSQSRAFEFIFDEEIQGGRDPQNAPVSLYDELRLDFLKPWEIALTCWMHADDGTSVIMNTKSS
;
A
#
# COMPACT_ATOMS: atom_id res chain seq x y z
N MET A 1 4.76 -20.58 -11.64
CA MET A 1 3.84 -20.25 -12.74
C MET A 1 2.43 -20.41 -12.21
N THR A 2 1.73 -19.30 -12.00
CA THR A 2 0.31 -19.30 -11.62
C THR A 2 -0.52 -19.55 -12.88
N ASP A 3 -1.54 -20.40 -12.79
CA ASP A 3 -2.46 -20.67 -13.90
C ASP A 3 -3.23 -19.37 -14.24
N PRO A 4 -3.13 -18.86 -15.48
CA PRO A 4 -3.81 -17.62 -15.87
C PRO A 4 -5.34 -17.72 -15.84
N SER A 5 -5.92 -18.93 -15.74
CA SER A 5 -7.36 -19.14 -15.57
C SER A 5 -7.88 -18.84 -14.15
N LEU A 6 -6.99 -18.59 -13.19
CA LEU A 6 -7.33 -18.22 -11.80
C LEU A 6 -7.34 -16.71 -11.52
N LEU A 7 -7.00 -15.88 -12.51
CA LEU A 7 -7.02 -14.42 -12.35
C LEU A 7 -8.44 -13.91 -12.61
N GLU A 8 -9.23 -13.80 -11.55
CA GLU A 8 -10.47 -13.04 -11.60
C GLU A 8 -10.16 -11.57 -11.96
N PRO A 9 -10.99 -10.91 -12.79
CA PRO A 9 -10.84 -9.50 -13.08
C PRO A 9 -10.78 -8.68 -11.79
N TYR A 10 -10.01 -7.59 -11.81
CA TYR A 10 -9.95 -6.67 -10.67
C TYR A 10 -11.35 -6.20 -10.25
N ASN A 11 -11.69 -6.44 -8.99
CA ASN A 11 -12.90 -5.95 -8.35
C ASN A 11 -12.50 -5.17 -7.09
N GLU A 12 -12.56 -3.84 -7.18
CA GLU A 12 -12.14 -2.95 -6.10
C GLU A 12 -12.90 -3.22 -4.80
N GLU A 13 -14.21 -3.42 -4.85
CA GLU A 13 -15.04 -3.65 -3.66
C GLU A 13 -14.60 -4.91 -2.91
N THR A 14 -14.39 -6.02 -3.63
CA THR A 14 -13.89 -7.26 -3.07
C THR A 14 -12.51 -7.07 -2.44
N ILE A 15 -11.59 -6.43 -3.16
CA ILE A 15 -10.22 -6.20 -2.68
C ILE A 15 -10.22 -5.33 -1.42
N VAL A 16 -10.94 -4.20 -1.43
CA VAL A 16 -11.05 -3.29 -0.28
C VAL A 16 -11.65 -4.03 0.92
N SER A 17 -12.71 -4.82 0.70
CA SER A 17 -13.35 -5.61 1.76
C SER A 17 -12.38 -6.64 2.37
N GLN A 18 -11.59 -7.33 1.55
CA GLN A 18 -10.62 -8.32 2.01
C GLN A 18 -9.46 -7.67 2.80
N ILE A 19 -8.86 -6.60 2.27
CA ILE A 19 -7.80 -5.86 2.97
C ILE A 19 -8.33 -5.31 4.30
N THR A 20 -9.53 -4.73 4.29
CA THR A 20 -10.21 -4.24 5.51
C THR A 20 -10.43 -5.35 6.53
N THR A 21 -10.84 -6.53 6.08
CA THR A 21 -11.03 -7.70 6.93
C THR A 21 -9.71 -8.12 7.59
N ILE A 22 -8.61 -8.13 6.84
CA ILE A 22 -7.29 -8.49 7.36
C ILE A 22 -6.85 -7.50 8.44
N TYR A 23 -6.89 -6.19 8.17
CA TYR A 23 -6.55 -5.17 9.17
C TYR A 23 -7.44 -5.25 10.42
N THR A 24 -8.75 -5.50 10.24
CA THR A 24 -9.68 -5.69 11.35
C THR A 24 -9.32 -6.91 12.20
N LEU A 25 -8.91 -8.01 11.59
CA LEU A 25 -8.47 -9.21 12.29
C LEU A 25 -7.17 -8.95 13.07
N LEU A 26 -6.18 -8.32 12.45
CA LEU A 26 -4.91 -7.97 13.11
C LEU A 26 -5.13 -7.06 14.32
N HIS A 27 -6.01 -6.07 14.19
CA HIS A 27 -6.41 -5.21 15.30
C HIS A 27 -7.08 -6.01 16.43
N LYS A 28 -8.01 -6.92 16.11
CA LYS A 28 -8.69 -7.79 17.11
C LYS A 28 -7.74 -8.75 17.82
N LEU A 29 -6.66 -9.16 17.16
CA LEU A 29 -5.63 -10.04 17.73
C LEU A 29 -4.60 -9.27 18.57
N SER A 30 -4.75 -7.95 18.72
CA SER A 30 -3.74 -7.07 19.32
C SER A 30 -2.37 -7.25 18.67
N TYR A 31 -2.35 -7.48 17.35
CA TYR A 31 -1.12 -7.65 16.59
C TYR A 31 -0.27 -6.38 16.62
N TYR A 32 -0.94 -5.23 16.64
CA TYR A 32 -0.32 -3.94 16.87
C TYR A 32 -0.34 -3.63 18.37
N ASN A 33 0.76 -3.07 18.87
CA ASN A 33 0.77 -2.55 20.22
C ASN A 33 -0.28 -1.44 20.33
N PRO A 34 -1.12 -1.43 21.37
CA PRO A 34 -2.06 -0.35 21.57
C PRO A 34 -1.28 0.97 21.71
N PRO A 35 -1.75 2.06 21.08
CA PRO A 35 -1.12 3.35 21.23
C PRO A 35 -1.11 3.74 22.71
N GLY A 36 0.04 4.17 23.19
CA GLY A 36 0.25 4.65 24.56
C GLY A 36 1.20 5.84 24.57
N ASP A 37 1.34 6.50 25.72
CA ASP A 37 2.13 7.73 25.86
C ASP A 37 3.58 7.61 25.35
N ASP A 38 4.15 6.40 25.39
CA ASP A 38 5.52 6.10 24.94
C ASP A 38 5.60 5.41 23.56
N ASN A 39 4.46 5.10 22.93
CA ASN A 39 4.39 4.43 21.64
C ASN A 39 3.16 4.89 20.84
N PRO A 40 3.27 5.95 20.02
CA PRO A 40 2.18 6.38 19.14
C PRO A 40 1.98 5.45 17.93
N TYR A 41 2.78 4.38 17.81
CA TYR A 41 2.81 3.50 16.64
C TYR A 41 1.84 2.33 16.78
N GLY A 42 1.13 2.00 15.70
CA GLY A 42 0.30 0.80 15.62
C GLY A 42 -1.21 1.03 15.53
N GLU A 43 -1.65 2.28 15.42
CA GLU A 43 -3.05 2.57 15.11
C GLU A 43 -3.36 2.20 13.66
N VAL A 44 -4.43 1.42 13.46
CA VAL A 44 -4.97 1.15 12.13
C VAL A 44 -6.02 2.21 11.82
N ILE A 45 -5.80 2.97 10.75
CA ILE A 45 -6.71 4.01 10.30
C ILE A 45 -7.52 3.45 9.12
N PHE A 46 -8.84 3.39 9.30
CA PHE A 46 -9.78 2.96 8.27
C PHE A 46 -10.25 4.15 7.43
N PRO A 47 -10.57 3.95 6.14
CA PRO A 47 -11.05 5.01 5.26
C PRO A 47 -12.41 5.56 5.73
N PRO A 48 -12.64 6.88 5.67
CA PRO A 48 -13.99 7.43 5.80
C PRO A 48 -14.83 7.11 4.55
N ALA A 49 -16.12 7.44 4.56
CA ALA A 49 -17.05 7.11 3.46
C ALA A 49 -16.63 7.64 2.07
N GLY A 50 -15.83 8.71 2.01
CA GLY A 50 -15.26 9.26 0.77
C GLY A 50 -13.84 8.79 0.42
N GLY A 51 -13.27 7.89 1.23
CA GLY A 51 -11.86 7.52 1.18
C GLY A 51 -10.94 8.54 1.84
N HIS A 52 -9.69 8.14 2.04
CA HIS A 52 -8.63 9.02 2.53
C HIS A 52 -8.40 10.20 1.59
N ALA A 53 -8.01 11.34 2.16
CA ALA A 53 -7.48 12.45 1.39
C ALA A 53 -6.02 12.14 1.04
N ILE A 54 -5.72 12.07 -0.26
CA ILE A 54 -4.38 11.85 -0.80
C ILE A 54 -4.08 12.93 -1.84
N ASN A 55 -2.81 13.09 -2.21
CA ASN A 55 -2.39 14.08 -3.20
C ASN A 55 -2.72 13.60 -4.64
N GLU A 56 -3.95 13.85 -5.08
CA GLU A 56 -4.42 13.45 -6.42
C GLU A 56 -3.67 14.17 -7.55
N GLU A 57 -3.16 15.38 -7.31
CA GLU A 57 -2.35 16.13 -8.28
C GLU A 57 -1.01 15.42 -8.52
N LEU A 58 -0.32 15.02 -7.46
CA LEU A 58 0.88 14.19 -7.55
C LEU A 58 0.60 12.85 -8.22
N CYS A 59 -0.53 12.19 -7.90
CA CYS A 59 -0.91 10.95 -8.59
C CYS A 59 -1.05 11.15 -10.10
N HIS A 60 -1.62 12.29 -10.53
CA HIS A 60 -1.75 12.64 -11.95
C HIS A 60 -0.38 12.90 -12.60
N GLU A 61 0.50 13.64 -11.93
CA GLU A 61 1.89 13.90 -12.39
C GLU A 61 2.69 12.61 -12.58
N LEU A 62 2.51 11.64 -11.68
CA LEU A 62 3.15 10.33 -11.73
C LEU A 62 2.44 9.35 -12.68
N HIS A 63 1.44 9.81 -13.43
CA HIS A 63 0.65 9.02 -14.38
C HIS A 63 0.02 7.76 -13.76
N ILE A 64 -0.43 7.86 -12.52
CA ILE A 64 -1.15 6.78 -11.82
C ILE A 64 -2.57 6.71 -12.36
N ALA A 65 -3.04 5.51 -12.70
CA ALA A 65 -4.39 5.31 -13.24
C ALA A 65 -5.46 5.64 -12.19
N PRO A 66 -6.64 6.18 -12.59
CA PRO A 66 -7.71 6.54 -11.66
C PRO A 66 -8.18 5.38 -10.76
N GLU A 67 -8.16 4.15 -11.26
CA GLU A 67 -8.52 2.95 -10.50
C GLU A 67 -7.52 2.67 -9.36
N VAL A 68 -6.23 2.92 -9.59
CA VAL A 68 -5.20 2.82 -8.56
C VAL A 68 -5.40 3.92 -7.51
N VAL A 69 -5.64 5.17 -7.94
CA VAL A 69 -5.91 6.30 -7.04
C VAL A 69 -7.15 6.01 -6.18
N SER A 70 -8.21 5.48 -6.78
CA SER A 70 -9.43 5.07 -6.05
C SER A 70 -9.12 4.01 -4.99
N LEU A 71 -8.30 2.99 -5.33
CA LEU A 71 -7.91 1.94 -4.38
C LEU A 71 -7.08 2.51 -3.23
N MET A 72 -6.09 3.36 -3.50
CA MET A 72 -5.24 4.00 -2.50
C MET A 72 -6.07 4.75 -1.44
N LYS A 73 -7.15 5.41 -1.87
CA LYS A 73 -8.07 6.13 -0.97
C LYS A 73 -8.92 5.20 -0.11
N LYS A 74 -9.17 3.96 -0.54
CA LYS A 74 -10.15 3.04 0.07
C LYS A 74 -9.54 1.94 0.90
N ILE A 75 -8.22 1.78 0.94
CA ILE A 75 -7.58 0.77 1.79
C ILE A 75 -7.18 1.36 3.15
N PRO A 76 -7.34 0.61 4.25
CA PRO A 76 -6.78 1.00 5.55
C PRO A 76 -5.26 1.03 5.51
N TYR A 77 -4.67 1.80 6.42
CA TYR A 77 -3.23 1.83 6.65
C TYR A 77 -2.91 1.84 8.15
N THR A 78 -1.67 1.52 8.50
CA THR A 78 -1.16 1.62 9.88
C THR A 78 -0.34 2.89 10.03
N PHE A 79 -0.73 3.78 10.93
CA PHE A 79 -0.01 5.03 11.16
C PHE A 79 1.37 4.75 11.76
N HIS A 80 2.43 5.09 11.01
CA HIS A 80 3.82 4.88 11.40
C HIS A 80 4.12 3.44 11.86
N GLY A 81 3.37 2.48 11.30
CA GLY A 81 3.50 1.08 11.64
C GLY A 81 4.76 0.51 11.00
N SER A 82 5.87 0.46 11.74
CA SER A 82 7.03 -0.38 11.37
C SER A 82 6.69 -1.88 11.33
N ASN A 83 5.44 -2.26 11.64
CA ASN A 83 4.95 -3.63 11.75
C ASN A 83 4.08 -4.06 10.57
N LYS A 84 4.73 -4.71 9.60
CA LYS A 84 4.36 -5.94 8.86
C LYS A 84 2.87 -6.33 8.86
N PRO A 85 1.96 -5.59 8.21
CA PRO A 85 0.55 -5.94 8.26
C PRO A 85 0.20 -7.17 7.39
N PHE A 86 1.01 -7.51 6.37
CA PHE A 86 0.63 -8.57 5.41
C PHE A 86 1.73 -9.60 5.12
N LEU A 87 2.99 -9.18 5.09
CA LEU A 87 4.12 -10.04 4.74
C LEU A 87 5.29 -9.80 5.69
N SER A 88 5.99 -10.88 6.04
CA SER A 88 7.24 -10.78 6.80
C SER A 88 8.25 -9.92 6.03
N GLN A 89 9.08 -9.18 6.77
CA GLN A 89 10.15 -8.31 6.23
C GLN A 89 9.65 -7.24 5.23
N SER A 90 8.36 -6.94 5.22
CA SER A 90 7.77 -5.94 4.32
C SER A 90 6.99 -4.90 5.12
N ARG A 91 6.99 -3.66 4.63
CA ARG A 91 6.19 -2.55 5.17
C ARG A 91 5.08 -2.23 4.19
N ALA A 92 3.87 -1.94 4.67
CA ALA A 92 2.81 -1.44 3.79
C ALA A 92 2.99 0.05 3.50
N PHE A 93 2.61 0.48 2.30
CA PHE A 93 2.63 1.89 1.95
C PHE A 93 1.49 2.66 2.65
N GLU A 94 1.79 3.90 3.05
CA GLU A 94 0.85 4.84 3.66
C GLU A 94 0.57 5.97 2.66
N PHE A 95 -0.31 5.74 1.69
CA PHE A 95 -0.53 6.65 0.54
C PHE A 95 -1.12 8.03 0.87
N ILE A 96 -1.29 8.34 2.16
CA ILE A 96 -1.57 9.69 2.63
C ILE A 96 -0.35 10.61 2.57
N PHE A 97 0.86 10.06 2.43
CA PHE A 97 2.11 10.82 2.34
C PHE A 97 2.65 10.80 0.90
N ASP A 98 3.14 11.95 0.43
CA ASP A 98 3.64 12.12 -0.94
C ASP A 98 4.84 11.21 -1.23
N GLU A 99 5.73 11.04 -0.25
CA GLU A 99 6.89 10.16 -0.34
C GLU A 99 6.48 8.69 -0.49
N GLU A 100 5.36 8.30 0.11
CA GLU A 100 4.81 6.95 0.02
C GLU A 100 4.10 6.72 -1.31
N ILE A 101 3.44 7.76 -1.87
CA ILE A 101 2.90 7.73 -3.23
C ILE A 101 4.04 7.53 -4.25
N GLN A 102 5.13 8.29 -4.09
CA GLN A 102 6.32 8.19 -4.94
C GLN A 102 7.01 6.83 -4.78
N GLY A 103 7.32 6.43 -3.54
CA GLY A 103 7.93 5.14 -3.24
C GLY A 103 7.09 3.96 -3.71
N GLY A 104 5.76 4.09 -3.71
CA GLY A 104 4.85 3.09 -4.25
C GLY A 104 5.03 2.80 -5.75
N ARG A 105 5.64 3.72 -6.51
CA ARG A 105 6.00 3.54 -7.92
C ARG A 105 7.28 2.73 -8.11
N ASP A 106 8.19 2.80 -7.14
CA ASP A 106 9.46 2.09 -7.14
C ASP A 106 9.72 1.45 -5.76
N PRO A 107 8.96 0.39 -5.40
CA PRO A 107 8.98 -0.18 -4.05
C PRO A 107 10.31 -0.83 -3.67
N GLN A 108 11.18 -1.07 -4.65
CA GLN A 108 12.53 -1.60 -4.42
C GLN A 108 13.49 -0.51 -3.93
N ASN A 109 13.35 0.72 -4.44
CA ASN A 109 14.20 1.85 -4.04
C ASN A 109 13.56 2.74 -2.97
N ALA A 110 12.25 2.60 -2.74
CA ALA A 110 11.51 3.30 -1.67
C ALA A 110 12.20 3.30 -0.29
N PRO A 111 12.80 2.19 0.20
CA PRO A 111 13.48 2.20 1.49
C PRO A 111 14.92 2.74 1.46
N VAL A 112 15.53 2.96 0.29
CA VAL A 112 17.01 3.11 0.19
C VAL A 112 17.49 4.54 -0.02
N SER A 113 16.74 5.46 -0.65
CA SER A 113 17.39 6.72 -1.05
C SER A 113 16.45 7.87 -1.41
N LEU A 114 16.58 9.00 -0.71
CA LEU A 114 16.17 10.34 -1.18
C LEU A 114 17.08 10.88 -2.30
N TYR A 115 18.12 10.11 -2.70
CA TYR A 115 19.20 10.56 -3.58
C TYR A 115 19.22 9.85 -4.95
N ASP A 116 18.49 8.74 -5.11
CA ASP A 116 18.37 8.06 -6.40
C ASP A 116 17.13 8.58 -7.14
N GLU A 117 17.25 8.80 -8.45
CA GLU A 117 16.12 9.24 -9.27
C GLU A 117 15.02 8.17 -9.28
N LEU A 118 13.78 8.61 -9.02
CA LEU A 118 12.60 7.75 -9.01
C LEU A 118 12.42 7.09 -10.39
N ARG A 119 12.40 5.75 -10.45
CA ARG A 119 12.13 5.02 -11.69
C ARG A 119 10.62 4.99 -11.96
N LEU A 120 10.14 5.93 -12.75
CA LEU A 120 8.72 6.05 -13.08
C LEU A 120 8.19 4.89 -13.95
N ASP A 121 9.06 4.12 -14.59
CA ASP A 121 8.72 3.01 -15.48
C ASP A 121 8.74 1.63 -14.81
N PHE A 122 9.07 1.54 -13.51
CA PHE A 122 9.13 0.26 -12.79
C PHE A 122 7.75 -0.41 -12.70
N LEU A 123 6.71 0.36 -12.35
CA LEU A 123 5.31 -0.09 -12.40
C LEU A 123 4.57 0.53 -13.58
N LYS A 124 3.60 -0.20 -14.14
CA LYS A 124 2.66 0.38 -15.11
C LYS A 124 1.69 1.35 -14.41
N PRO A 125 1.02 2.26 -15.15
CA PRO A 125 0.03 3.18 -14.58
C PRO A 125 -1.06 2.52 -13.73
N TRP A 126 -1.49 1.32 -14.10
CA TRP A 126 -2.55 0.53 -13.45
C TRP A 126 -2.02 -0.48 -12.42
N GLU A 127 -0.72 -0.48 -12.14
CA GLU A 127 -0.10 -1.33 -11.12
C GLU A 127 0.24 -0.50 -9.88
N ILE A 128 0.08 -1.10 -8.70
CA ILE A 128 0.37 -0.48 -7.41
C ILE A 128 1.05 -1.47 -6.48
N ALA A 129 2.13 -1.03 -5.81
CA ALA A 129 2.74 -1.80 -4.75
C ALA A 129 2.01 -1.55 -3.44
N LEU A 130 1.47 -2.58 -2.80
CA LEU A 130 0.89 -2.48 -1.46
C LEU A 130 1.96 -2.53 -0.37
N THR A 131 3.13 -3.10 -0.68
CA THR A 131 4.25 -3.24 0.26
C THR A 131 5.61 -2.92 -0.37
N CYS A 132 6.54 -2.41 0.43
CA CYS A 132 7.96 -2.24 0.12
C CYS A 132 8.85 -3.10 1.01
N TRP A 133 10.13 -3.17 0.66
CA TRP A 133 11.12 -3.89 1.44
C TRP A 133 11.48 -3.08 2.68
N MET A 134 11.77 -3.75 3.80
CA MET A 134 12.22 -3.07 5.02
C MET A 134 13.74 -2.91 5.08
N HIS A 135 14.48 -3.84 4.47
CA HIS A 135 15.93 -3.78 4.37
C HIS A 135 16.37 -4.03 2.93
N ALA A 136 17.57 -3.56 2.56
CA ALA A 136 18.06 -3.60 1.18
C ALA A 136 18.12 -5.01 0.56
N ASP A 137 18.19 -6.05 1.40
CA ASP A 137 18.41 -7.44 0.97
C ASP A 137 17.26 -8.40 1.34
N ASP A 138 16.21 -7.93 2.04
CA ASP A 138 15.08 -8.77 2.43
C ASP A 138 13.71 -8.05 2.33
N GLY A 139 12.71 -8.79 1.86
CA GLY A 139 11.34 -8.28 1.70
C GLY A 139 10.66 -8.76 0.44
N THR A 140 9.37 -8.46 0.33
CA THR A 140 8.59 -8.77 -0.87
C THR A 140 7.58 -7.65 -1.12
N SER A 141 7.51 -7.22 -2.37
CA SER A 141 6.49 -6.27 -2.81
C SER A 141 5.28 -7.03 -3.32
N VAL A 142 4.13 -6.82 -2.69
CA VAL A 142 2.84 -7.24 -3.27
C VAL A 142 2.46 -6.19 -4.30
N ILE A 143 2.55 -6.55 -5.57
CA ILE A 143 2.12 -5.69 -6.67
C ILE A 143 0.72 -6.14 -7.11
N MET A 144 -0.22 -5.22 -7.06
CA MET A 144 -1.59 -5.41 -7.52
C MET A 144 -1.76 -4.79 -8.89
N ASN A 145 -2.46 -5.49 -9.78
CA ASN A 145 -2.84 -5.00 -11.09
C ASN A 145 -4.34 -4.66 -11.07
N THR A 146 -4.67 -3.40 -11.30
CA THR A 146 -6.05 -2.87 -11.28
C THR A 146 -6.69 -2.85 -12.66
N LYS A 147 -5.98 -3.28 -13.71
CA LYS A 147 -6.51 -3.30 -15.07
C LYS A 147 -7.64 -4.32 -15.15
N SER A 148 -8.83 -3.83 -15.43
CA SER A 148 -9.96 -4.66 -15.83
C SER A 148 -9.64 -5.34 -17.16
N SER A 149 -9.82 -6.67 -17.21
CA SER A 149 -9.61 -7.51 -18.39
C SER A 149 -10.43 -7.08 -19.59
#